data_AF-X5PYF0-F1
#
_entry.id   AF-X5PYF0-F1
#
_cell.length_a   1.000
_cell.length_b   1.000
_cell.length_c   1.000
_cell.angle_alpha   90.00
_cell.angle_beta   90.00
_cell.angle_gamma   90.00
#
_symmetry.space_group_name_H-M   'P 1'
#
loop_
_entity.id
_entity.type
_entity.pdbx_description
1 polymer ?
#
loop_
_entity_poly.entity_id
_entity_poly.type
_entity_poly.pdbx_seq_one_letter_code
_entity_poly.pdbx_strand_id
1 'polypeptide(L)' 'MVEIIRRSDDQKGSEVLPRRWVVERTFGLMTRWRRLVRDYEKRIDVSHAMILAMGGNLIRRNAHP' A
#
# COMPACT_ATOMS: atom_id res chain seq x y z
N MET A 1 -16.17 -6.77 -3.04
CA MET A 1 -16.50 -6.56 -1.62
C MET A 1 -15.20 -6.37 -0.88
N VAL A 2 -14.96 -5.20 -0.26
CA VAL A 2 -13.75 -4.96 0.53
C VAL A 2 -14.07 -5.33 1.97
N GLU A 3 -13.39 -6.35 2.50
CA GLU A 3 -13.56 -6.80 3.88
C GLU A 3 -12.64 -5.98 4.78
N ILE A 4 -13.24 -5.20 5.68
CA ILE A 4 -12.51 -4.40 6.67
C ILE A 4 -12.31 -5.29 7.90
N ILE A 5 -11.13 -5.87 8.02
CA ILE A 5 -10.77 -6.69 9.18
C ILE A 5 -10.41 -5.74 10.33
N ARG A 6 -11.19 -5.80 11.42
CA ARG A 6 -10.91 -5.00 12.61
C ARG A 6 -9.70 -5.57 13.35
N ARG A 7 -8.86 -4.68 13.86
CA ARG A 7 -7.73 -5.05 14.70
C ARG A 7 -8.29 -5.60 16.02
N SER A 8 -7.90 -6.81 16.41
CA SER A 8 -8.23 -7.36 17.72
C SER A 8 -7.28 -6.76 18.75
N ASP A 9 -7.81 -6.05 19.76
CA ASP A 9 -7.01 -5.41 20.82
C ASP A 9 -6.26 -6.43 21.70
N ASP A 10 -6.67 -7.70 21.68
CA ASP A 10 -6.05 -8.80 22.42
C ASP A 10 -4.87 -9.46 21.66
N GLN A 11 -4.64 -9.07 20.39
CA GLN A 11 -3.65 -9.72 19.54
C GLN A 11 -2.22 -9.19 19.81
N LYS A 12 -1.42 -9.97 20.55
CA LYS A 12 0.03 -9.74 20.66
C LYS A 12 0.76 -10.18 19.39
N GLY A 13 0.97 -9.25 18.46
CA GLY A 13 1.85 -9.43 17.30
C GLY A 13 1.19 -9.13 15.96
N SER A 14 1.85 -9.53 14.86
CA SER A 14 1.29 -9.45 13.52
C SER A 14 0.57 -10.75 13.17
N GLU A 15 -0.75 -10.69 13.05
CA GLU A 15 -1.53 -11.80 12.49
C GLU A 15 -1.32 -11.90 10.97
N VAL A 16 -1.17 -13.12 10.47
CA VAL A 16 -1.03 -13.42 9.04
C VAL A 16 -2.40 -13.30 8.40
N LEU A 17 -2.72 -12.08 7.96
CA LEU A 17 -3.95 -11.79 7.25
C LEU A 17 -3.84 -12.24 5.79
N PRO A 18 -4.84 -12.95 5.25
CA PRO A 18 -4.85 -13.30 3.84
C PRO A 18 -4.76 -12.03 2.99
N ARG A 19 -3.86 -12.03 2.00
CA ARG A 19 -3.60 -10.93 1.04
C ARG A 19 -2.94 -9.66 1.60
N ARG A 20 -2.61 -9.58 2.89
CA ARG A 20 -1.82 -8.47 3.46
C ARG A 20 -0.50 -8.24 2.74
N TRP A 21 0.12 -9.31 2.26
CA TRP A 21 1.34 -9.25 1.45
C TRP A 21 1.18 -8.43 0.16
N VAL A 22 -0.01 -8.39 -0.47
CA VAL A 22 -0.22 -7.61 -1.70
C VAL A 22 -0.10 -6.12 -1.41
N VAL A 23 -0.64 -5.68 -0.27
CA VAL A 23 -0.54 -4.31 0.24
C VAL A 23 0.91 -4.00 0.57
N GLU A 24 1.53 -4.81 1.43
CA GLU A 24 2.91 -4.62 1.87
C GLU A 24 3.91 -4.62 0.71
N ARG A 25 3.73 -5.49 -0.29
CA ARG A 25 4.57 -5.52 -1.49
C ARG A 25 4.45 -4.25 -2.32
N THR A 26 3.27 -3.65 -2.37
CA THR A 26 3.04 -2.39 -3.09
C THR A 26 3.73 -1.23 -2.37
N PHE A 27 3.61 -1.17 -1.04
CA PHE A 27 4.35 -0.20 -0.22
C PHE A 27 5.87 -0.42 -0.28
N GLY A 28 6.34 -1.67 -0.24
CA GLY A 28 7.75 -2.02 -0.37
C GLY A 28 8.34 -1.55 -1.69
N LEU A 29 7.59 -1.68 -2.79
CA LEU A 29 8.00 -1.11 -4.08
C LEU A 29 8.10 0.41 -3.99
N MET A 30 7.06 1.11 -3.52
CA MET A 30 7.06 2.58 -3.43
C MET A 30 8.20 3.12 -2.54
N THR A 31 8.48 2.46 -1.41
CA THR A 31 9.61 2.78 -0.52
C THR A 31 10.95 2.56 -1.21
N ARG A 32 11.11 1.47 -1.99
CA ARG A 32 12.33 1.25 -2.80
C ARG A 32 12.57 2.36 -3.82
N TRP A 33 11.51 2.88 -4.44
CA TRP A 33 11.58 4.05 -5.32
C TRP A 33 11.67 5.38 -4.57
N ARG A 34 11.80 5.36 -3.24
CA ARG A 34 11.88 6.52 -2.34
C ARG A 34 10.68 7.46 -2.40
N ARG A 35 9.53 6.99 -2.88
CA ARG A 35 8.30 7.79 -3.05
C ARG A 35 7.58 8.12 -1.74
N LEU A 36 7.95 7.46 -0.63
CA LEU A 36 7.25 7.56 0.66
C LEU A 36 8.11 8.07 1.82
N VAL A 37 9.42 8.27 1.60
CA VAL A 37 10.39 8.51 2.70
C VAL A 37 10.83 9.98 2.77
N ARG A 38 10.88 10.69 1.64
CA ARG A 38 11.11 12.14 1.61
C ARG A 38 10.80 12.70 0.22
N ASP A 39 10.09 13.82 0.16
CA ASP A 39 9.90 14.59 -1.08
C ASP A 39 11.22 15.28 -1.45
N TYR A 40 12.07 14.55 -2.16
CA TYR A 40 13.28 15.10 -2.78
C TYR A 40 13.03 15.62 -4.19
N GLU A 41 11.82 15.44 -4.71
CA GLU A 41 11.54 15.71 -6.11
C GLU A 41 11.25 17.18 -6.36
N LYS A 42 12.00 17.77 -7.31
CA LYS A 42 11.70 19.09 -7.89
C LYS A 42 10.31 19.16 -8.55
N ARG A 43 9.68 18.00 -8.84
CA ARG A 43 8.43 17.84 -9.59
C ARG A 43 7.47 16.94 -8.83
N ILE A 44 6.67 17.56 -7.96
CA ILE A 44 5.68 16.91 -7.08
C ILE A 44 4.53 16.29 -7.90
N ASP A 45 4.23 16.86 -9.07
CA ASP A 45 3.22 16.41 -10.02
C ASP A 45 3.42 14.95 -10.45
N VAL A 46 4.66 14.57 -10.77
CA VAL A 46 4.99 13.20 -11.20
C VAL A 46 4.87 12.22 -10.03
N SER A 47 5.35 12.61 -8.85
CA SER A 47 5.28 11.77 -7.65
C SER A 47 3.83 11.54 -7.22
N HIS A 48 3.00 12.58 -7.29
CA HIS A 48 1.58 12.48 -6.99
C HIS A 48 0.85 11.57 -7.98
N ALA A 49 1.07 11.75 -9.28
CA ALA A 49 0.48 10.89 -10.31
C ALA A 49 0.88 9.41 -10.13
N MET A 50 2.15 9.15 -9.77
CA MET A 50 2.63 7.80 -9.54
C MET A 50 2.03 7.16 -8.28
N ILE A 51 1.88 7.91 -7.19
CA ILE A 51 1.21 7.42 -5.97
C ILE A 51 -0.26 7.08 -6.26
N LEU A 52 -0.98 7.94 -6.98
CA LEU A 52 -2.37 7.70 -7.38
C LEU A 52 -2.49 6.46 -8.27
N ALA A 53 -1.62 6.31 -9.27
CA ALA A 53 -1.61 5.14 -10.15
C ALA A 53 -1.32 3.84 -9.38
N MET A 54 -0.38 3.86 -8.42
CA MET A 54 -0.07 2.70 -7.59
C MET A 54 -1.21 2.35 -6.62
N GLY A 55 -1.89 3.36 -6.06
CA GLY A 55 -3.09 3.18 -5.26
C GLY A 55 -4.23 2.54 -6.05
N GLY A 56 -4.49 3.02 -7.27
CA GLY A 56 -5.48 2.40 -8.17
C GLY A 56 -5.15 0.96 -8.52
N ASN A 57 -3.87 0.65 -8.78
CA ASN A 57 -3.41 -0.71 -9.00
C ASN A 57 -3.58 -1.61 -7.77
N LEU A 58 -3.30 -1.09 -6.57
CA LEU A 58 -3.50 -1.83 -5.33
C LEU A 58 -4.98 -2.21 -5.13
N ILE A 59 -5.89 -1.26 -5.31
CA ILE A 59 -7.33 -1.49 -5.21
C ILE A 59 -7.76 -2.56 -6.21
N ARG A 60 -7.32 -2.45 -7.48
CA ARG A 60 -7.62 -3.45 -8.51
C ARG A 60 -7.15 -4.86 -8.11
N ARG A 61 -5.90 -4.98 -7.65
CA ARG A 61 -5.32 -6.27 -7.19
C ARG A 61 -5.99 -6.83 -5.95
N ASN A 62 -6.65 -5.99 -5.15
CA ASN A 62 -7.40 -6.46 -3.99
C ASN A 62 -8.85 -6.82 -4.34
N ALA A 63 -9.47 -6.08 -5.25
CA ALA A 63 -10.85 -6.28 -5.67
C ALA A 63 -11.03 -7.45 -6.64
N HIS A 64 -10.03 -7.75 -7.47
CA HIS A 64 -10.04 -8.87 -8.41
C HIS A 64 -8.91 -9.85 -8.05
N PRO A 65 -9.24 -11.02 -7.46
CA PRO A 65 -8.27 -12.06 -7.11
C PRO A 65 -7.52 -12.63 -8.30
#